data_AF-A0A8H7BDS8-F1
#
_entry.id   AF-A0A8H7BDS8-F1
#
_cell.length_a   1.000
_cell.length_b   1.000
_cell.length_c   1.000
_cell.angle_alpha   90.00
_cell.angle_beta   90.00
_cell.angle_gamma   90.00
#
_symmetry.space_group_name_H-M   'P 1'
#
loop_
_entity.id
_entity.type
_entity.pdbx_description
1 polymer ?
#
loop_
_entity_poly.entity_id
_entity_poly.type
_entity_poly.pdbx_seq_one_letter_code
_entity_poly.pdbx_strand_id
1 'polypeptide(L)' 'DVLLDFIPMVGAHTGENLVKVFMDLMHDLNIATKILAITTDNATNNDTMMMVLEEQ' A
#
# COMPACT_ATOMS: atom_id res chain seq x y z
N ASP A 1 8.17 -17.57 -2.42
CA ASP A 1 7.14 -16.52 -2.31
C ASP A 1 6.47 -16.59 -0.96
N VAL A 2 6.20 -15.42 -0.36
CA VAL A 2 5.54 -15.29 0.95
C VAL A 2 4.38 -14.32 0.77
N LEU A 3 3.17 -14.77 1.09
CA LEU A 3 2.00 -13.91 1.21
C LEU A 3 2.03 -13.26 2.60
N LEU A 4 1.94 -11.92 2.65
CA LEU A 4 1.94 -11.19 3.92
C LEU A 4 0.56 -11.16 4.57
N ASP A 5 -0.47 -10.74 3.82
CA ASP A 5 -1.84 -10.67 4.32
C ASP A 5 -2.88 -10.50 3.20
N PHE A 6 -4.15 -10.72 3.53
CA PHE A 6 -5.32 -10.26 2.78
C PHE A 6 -6.12 -9.29 3.64
N ILE A 7 -5.90 -7.99 3.44
CA ILE A 7 -6.58 -6.98 4.26
C ILE A 7 -7.94 -6.65 3.65
N PRO A 8 -9.07 -6.94 4.35
CA PRO A 8 -10.38 -6.52 3.88
C PRO A 8 -10.52 -5.01 4.03
N MET A 9 -10.64 -4.29 2.90
CA MET A 9 -10.90 -2.86 2.92
C MET A 9 -12.40 -2.59 2.97
N VAL A 10 -12.82 -1.83 3.98
CA VAL A 10 -14.19 -1.34 4.12
C VAL A 10 -14.24 0.13 3.68
N GLY A 11 -15.13 0.44 2.75
CA GLY A 11 -15.29 1.81 2.20
C GLY A 11 -14.68 1.97 0.81
N ALA A 12 -14.35 3.21 0.43
CA ALA A 12 -13.82 3.52 -0.89
C ALA A 12 -12.34 3.12 -1.01
N HIS A 13 -11.99 2.46 -2.10
CA HIS A 13 -10.62 2.05 -2.41
C HIS A 13 -9.79 3.19 -3.03
N THR A 14 -9.85 4.39 -2.44
CA THR A 14 -9.05 5.54 -2.91
C THR A 14 -7.56 5.32 -2.66
N GLY A 15 -6.69 6.02 -3.40
CA GLY A 15 -5.24 5.91 -3.22
C GLY A 15 -4.77 6.24 -1.80
N GLU A 16 -5.40 7.21 -1.14
CA GLU A 16 -5.10 7.60 0.24
C GLU A 16 -5.45 6.48 1.24
N ASN A 17 -6.54 5.76 1.00
CA ASN A 17 -6.92 4.63 1.84
C ASN A 17 -6.00 3.43 1.60
N LEU A 18 -5.61 3.19 0.34
CA LEU A 18 -4.69 2.12 -0.02
C LEU A 18 -3.32 2.32 0.62
N VAL A 19 -2.74 3.53 0.53
CA VAL A 19 -1.43 3.81 1.10
C VAL A 19 -1.44 3.68 2.62
N LYS A 20 -2.51 4.13 3.28
CA LYS A 20 -2.66 4.02 4.72
C LYS A 20 -2.64 2.56 5.16
N VAL A 21 -3.51 1.74 4.58
CA VAL A 21 -3.61 0.31 4.92
C VAL A 21 -2.31 -0.43 4.61
N PHE A 22 -1.67 -0.11 3.49
CA PHE A 22 -0.38 -0.70 3.11
C PHE A 22 0.72 -0.34 4.11
N MET A 23 0.91 0.94 4.44
CA MET A 23 1.97 1.37 5.35
C MET A 23 1.73 0.94 6.79
N ASP A 24 0.47 0.88 7.24
CA ASP A 24 0.12 0.32 8.55
C ASP A 24 0.63 -1.14 8.67
N LEU A 25 0.37 -1.99 7.67
CA LEU A 25 0.90 -3.37 7.63
C LEU A 25 2.44 -3.41 7.60
N MET A 26 3.07 -2.56 6.79
CA MET A 26 4.53 -2.55 6.68
C MET A 26 5.22 -2.11 7.98
N HIS A 27 4.61 -1.19 8.72
CA HIS A 27 5.07 -0.78 10.05
C HIS A 27 4.85 -1.88 11.09
N ASP A 28 3.68 -2.52 11.10
CA ASP A 28 3.37 -3.63 12.02
C ASP A 28 4.36 -4.79 11.85
N LEU A 29 4.76 -5.07 10.62
CA LEU A 29 5.76 -6.09 10.28
C LEU A 29 7.22 -5.62 10.49
N ASN A 30 7.46 -4.35 10.81
CA ASN A 30 8.79 -3.72 10.90
C ASN A 30 9.63 -3.86 9.61
N ILE A 31 8.97 -3.76 8.45
CA ILE A 31 9.61 -3.89 7.13
C ILE A 31 9.44 -2.66 6.23
N ALA A 32 8.82 -1.58 6.71
CA ALA A 32 8.61 -0.37 5.91
C ALA A 32 9.89 0.17 5.26
N THR A 33 11.03 0.13 5.96
CA THR A 33 12.34 0.57 5.44
C THR A 33 13.00 -0.42 4.48
N LYS A 34 12.37 -1.56 4.19
CA LYS A 34 12.90 -2.64 3.35
C LYS A 34 12.19 -2.77 2.01
N ILE A 35 11.28 -1.85 1.70
CA ILE A 35 10.55 -1.81 0.43
C ILE A 35 11.50 -1.27 -0.65
N LEU A 36 11.75 -2.07 -1.68
CA LEU A 36 12.58 -1.68 -2.82
C LEU A 36 11.74 -1.17 -4.00
N ALA A 37 10.65 -1.86 -4.30
CA ALA A 37 9.75 -1.53 -5.39
C ALA A 37 8.36 -2.08 -5.09
N ILE A 38 7.33 -1.42 -5.62
CA ILE A 38 5.95 -1.89 -5.58
C ILE A 38 5.49 -2.11 -7.02
N THR A 39 4.82 -3.23 -7.28
CA THR A 39 4.24 -3.55 -8.58
C THR A 39 2.76 -3.84 -8.38
N THR A 40 1.92 -3.12 -9.11
CA THR A 40 0.46 -3.21 -9.05
C THR A 40 -0.12 -3.40 -10.45
N ASP A 41 -1.42 -3.64 -10.56
CA ASP A 41 -2.12 -3.61 -11.83
C ASP A 41 -2.37 -2.18 -12.33
N ASN A 42 -2.96 -2.06 -13.51
CA ASN A 42 -3.24 -0.77 -14.18
C ASN A 42 -4.59 -0.16 -13.71
N ALA A 43 -4.66 0.20 -12.43
CA ALA A 43 -5.80 0.89 -11.84
C ALA A 43 -5.40 2.29 -11.38
N THR A 44 -6.18 3.32 -11.72
CA THR A 44 -5.86 4.74 -11.44
C THR A 44 -5.64 5.03 -9.95
N ASN A 45 -6.30 4.30 -9.06
CA ASN A 45 -6.10 4.48 -7.62
C ASN A 45 -4.69 4.04 -7.16
N ASN A 46 -4.02 3.16 -7.91
CA ASN A 46 -2.62 2.81 -7.65
C ASN A 46 -1.69 3.99 -7.99
N ASP A 47 -1.99 4.75 -9.05
CA ASP A 47 -1.23 5.98 -9.36
C ASP A 47 -1.35 6.97 -8.20
N THR A 48 -2.58 7.19 -7.70
CA THR A 48 -2.81 8.04 -6.51
C THR A 48 -2.12 7.49 -5.26
N MET A 49 -2.17 6.18 -5.02
CA MET A 49 -1.46 5.55 -3.90
C MET A 49 0.05 5.83 -3.97
N MET A 50 0.68 5.68 -5.14
CA MET A 50 2.11 5.93 -5.31
C MET A 50 2.47 7.40 -5.09
N MET A 51 1.66 8.33 -5.63
CA MET A 51 1.87 9.76 -5.38
C MET A 51 1.83 10.09 -3.89
N VAL A 52 0.82 9.60 -3.16
CA VAL A 52 0.72 9.86 -1.72
C VAL A 52 1.85 9.17 -0.94
N LEU A 53 2.32 8.00 -1.39
CA LEU A 53 3.44 7.30 -0.75
C LEU A 53 4.78 8.03 -0.92
N GLU A 54 5.02 8.63 -2.10
CA GLU A 54 6.24 9.41 -2.37
C GLU A 54 6.31 10.71 -1.56
N GLU A 55 5.17 11.23 -1.10
CA GLU A 55 5.09 12.44 -0.28
C GLU A 55 5.30 12.20 1.23
N GLN A 56 5.43 10.94 1.69
CA GLN A 56 5.68 10.58 3.10
C GLN A 56 7.16 10.49 3.46
#